data_AF-A0A445MYB8-F1
#
_entry.id   AF-A0A445MYB8-F1
#
_cell.length_a   1.000
_cell.length_b   1.000
_cell.length_c   1.000
_cell.angle_alpha   90.00
_cell.angle_beta   90.00
_cell.angle_gamma   90.00
#
_symmetry.space_group_name_H-M   'P 1'
#
loop_
_entity.id
_entity.type
_entity.pdbx_description
1 polymer ?
#
loop_
_entity_poly.entity_id
_entity_poly.type
_entity_poly.pdbx_seq_one_letter_code
_entity_poly.pdbx_strand_id
1 'polypeptide(L)'
;MRRQVETILKALLAASLAASLLGCAAARPPQRIQDAIHTANRYMPEYVAEANKALADAEHPEQERLRGMGDRLAAVMEALDRWASGQEKTPEGDKQ
;
A
#
# COMPACT_ATOMS: atom_id res chain seq x y z
N MET A 1 -23.23 10.89 -43.84
CA MET A 1 -23.50 11.05 -42.39
C MET A 1 -23.32 9.77 -41.57
N ARG A 2 -23.88 8.61 -41.95
CA ARG A 2 -23.79 7.35 -41.16
C ARG A 2 -22.38 6.92 -40.71
N ARG A 3 -21.39 6.99 -41.61
CA ARG A 3 -19.99 6.64 -41.29
C ARG A 3 -19.33 7.57 -40.26
N GLN A 4 -19.62 8.87 -40.29
CA GLN A 4 -19.08 9.81 -39.29
C GLN A 4 -19.65 9.52 -37.90
N VAL A 5 -20.94 9.19 -37.81
CA VAL A 5 -21.59 8.84 -36.55
C VAL A 5 -20.98 7.56 -35.95
N GLU A 6 -20.69 6.54 -36.76
CA GLU A 6 -19.99 5.33 -36.29
C GLU A 6 -18.58 5.64 -35.77
N THR A 7 -17.82 6.48 -36.47
CA THR A 7 -16.46 6.84 -36.04
C THR A 7 -16.48 7.59 -34.71
N ILE A 8 -17.42 8.53 -34.54
CA ILE A 8 -17.59 9.29 -33.29
C ILE A 8 -17.99 8.34 -32.14
N LEU A 9 -18.91 7.41 -32.40
CA LEU A 9 -19.35 6.45 -31.37
C LEU A 9 -18.21 5.53 -30.92
N LYS A 10 -17.38 5.04 -31.86
CA LYS A 10 -16.20 4.23 -31.55
C LYS A 10 -15.16 5.01 -30.74
N ALA A 11 -14.93 6.27 -31.08
CA ALA A 11 -14.01 7.13 -30.35
C ALA A 11 -14.49 7.40 -28.92
N LEU A 12 -15.79 7.66 -28.73
CA LEU A 12 -16.38 7.86 -27.40
C LEU A 12 -16.32 6.59 -26.54
N LEU A 13 -16.61 5.43 -27.12
CA LEU A 13 -16.47 4.14 -26.45
C LEU A 13 -15.02 3.90 -25.99
N ALA A 14 -14.04 4.10 -26.87
CA ALA A 14 -12.63 3.96 -26.52
C ALA A 14 -12.20 4.93 -25.40
N ALA A 15 -12.64 6.19 -25.46
CA ALA A 15 -12.36 7.18 -24.43
C ALA A 15 -12.99 6.82 -23.07
N SER A 16 -14.24 6.35 -23.08
CA SER A 16 -14.94 5.92 -21.87
C SER A 16 -14.30 4.68 -21.22
N LEU A 17 -13.80 3.73 -22.03
CA LEU A 17 -13.10 2.55 -21.55
C LEU A 17 -11.75 2.94 -20.90
N ALA A 18 -10.99 3.83 -21.56
CA ALA A 18 -9.73 4.34 -21.02
C ALA A 18 -9.93 5.12 -19.70
N ALA A 19 -10.98 5.94 -19.61
CA ALA A 19 -11.32 6.67 -18.38
C ALA A 19 -11.72 5.71 -17.24
N SER A 20 -12.44 4.64 -17.55
CA SER A 20 -12.84 3.61 -16.57
C SER A 20 -11.62 2.88 -15.99
N LEU A 21 -10.60 2.61 -16.82
CA LEU A 21 -9.35 1.99 -16.38
C LEU A 21 -8.50 2.92 -15.50
N LEU A 22 -8.55 4.23 -15.73
CA LEU A 22 -7.89 5.22 -14.86
C LEU A 22 -8.58 5.35 -13.49
N GLY A 23 -9.91 5.17 -13.43
CA GLY A 23 -10.69 5.23 -12.19
C GLY A 23 -10.47 4.06 -11.23
N CYS A 24 -10.10 2.87 -11.75
CA CYS A 24 -9.73 1.71 -10.94
C CYS A 24 -8.25 1.68 -10.53
N ALA A 25 -7.44 2.63 -10.99
CA ALA A 25 -5.98 2.67 -10.81
C ALA A 25 -5.51 3.81 -9.90
N ALA A 26 -6.36 4.33 -9.01
CA ALA A 26 -5.90 5.18 -7.92
C ALA A 26 -5.09 4.34 -6.91
N ALA A 27 -3.88 3.95 -7.31
CA ALA A 27 -2.93 3.17 -6.52
C ALA A 27 -2.44 3.93 -5.26
N ARG A 28 -2.80 5.21 -5.13
CA ARG A 28 -2.39 6.08 -4.04
C ARG A 28 -3.61 6.51 -3.23
N PRO A 29 -3.62 6.28 -1.90
CA PRO A 29 -4.69 6.77 -1.05
C PRO A 29 -4.69 8.31 -0.98
N PRO A 30 -5.81 8.95 -0.56
CA PRO A 30 -5.86 10.40 -0.38
C PRO A 30 -4.75 10.93 0.55
N GLN A 31 -4.28 12.16 0.35
CA GLN A 31 -3.14 12.73 1.09
C GLN A 31 -3.28 12.61 2.61
N ARG A 32 -4.47 12.90 3.16
CA ARG A 32 -4.76 12.75 4.60
C ARG A 32 -4.47 11.35 5.15
N ILE A 33 -4.66 10.31 4.34
CA ILE A 33 -4.44 8.92 4.72
C ILE A 33 -2.95 8.60 4.63
N GLN A 34 -2.26 9.11 3.60
CA GLN A 34 -0.80 9.00 3.49
C GLN A 34 -0.12 9.65 4.70
N ASP A 35 -0.52 10.86 5.07
CA ASP A 35 0.07 11.59 6.20
C ASP A 35 -0.16 10.85 7.54
N ALA A 36 -1.35 10.26 7.71
CA ALA A 36 -1.67 9.47 8.90
C ALA A 36 -0.83 8.18 8.97
N ILE A 37 -0.69 7.46 7.86
CA ILE A 37 0.14 6.24 7.77
C ILE A 37 1.60 6.58 8.04
N HIS A 38 2.12 7.65 7.42
CA HIS A 38 3.49 8.10 7.62
C HIS A 38 3.75 8.50 9.08
N THR A 39 2.81 9.24 9.68
CA THR A 39 2.89 9.63 11.10
C THR A 39 2.89 8.40 12.01
N ALA A 40 2.03 7.42 11.75
CA ALA A 40 1.98 6.19 12.52
C ALA A 40 3.25 5.35 12.35
N ASN A 41 3.81 5.28 11.13
CA ASN A 41 5.02 4.52 10.84
C ASN A 41 6.29 5.20 11.39
N ARG A 42 6.32 6.53 11.48
CA ARG A 42 7.50 7.32 11.89
C ARG A 42 8.18 6.82 13.16
N TYR A 43 7.40 6.38 14.14
CA TYR A 43 7.90 5.93 15.44
C TYR A 43 7.70 4.43 15.68
N MET A 44 6.96 3.72 14.80
CA MET A 44 6.63 2.30 15.00
C MET A 44 7.87 1.40 15.17
N PRO A 45 8.94 1.53 14.36
CA PRO A 45 10.12 0.68 14.50
C PRO A 45 10.79 0.82 15.87
N GLU A 46 10.88 2.05 16.39
CA GLU A 46 11.50 2.33 17.69
C GLU A 46 10.63 1.78 18.83
N TYR A 47 9.32 2.02 18.79
CA TYR A 47 8.38 1.46 19.78
C TYR A 47 8.44 -0.07 19.82
N VAL A 48 8.45 -0.74 18.67
CA VAL A 48 8.56 -2.20 18.60
C VAL A 48 9.90 -2.69 19.14
N ALA A 49 11.00 -2.00 18.81
CA ALA A 49 12.32 -2.37 19.31
C ALA A 49 12.42 -2.26 20.84
N GLU A 50 11.91 -1.17 21.43
CA GLU A 50 11.89 -0.99 22.88
C GLU A 50 10.98 -2.01 23.58
N ALA A 51 9.77 -2.23 23.04
CA ALA A 51 8.84 -3.22 23.57
C ALA A 51 9.43 -4.63 23.54
N ASN A 52 10.07 -5.00 22.42
CA ASN A 52 10.69 -6.31 22.26
C ASN A 52 11.90 -6.51 23.18
N LYS A 53 12.66 -5.43 23.44
CA LYS A 53 13.75 -5.44 24.42
C LYS A 53 13.20 -5.66 25.83
N ALA A 54 12.23 -4.86 26.26
CA ALA A 54 11.61 -5.00 27.57
C ALA A 54 11.00 -6.39 27.79
N LEU A 55 10.41 -6.97 26.75
CA LEU A 55 9.82 -8.30 26.79
C LEU A 55 10.87 -9.42 26.86
N ALA A 56 12.04 -9.24 26.25
CA ALA A 56 13.15 -10.17 26.37
C ALA A 56 13.72 -10.20 27.80
N ASP A 57 13.64 -9.07 28.50
CA ASP A 57 14.12 -8.92 29.89
C ASP A 57 13.08 -9.41 30.93
N ALA A 58 11.83 -9.68 30.52
CA ALA A 58 10.70 -9.94 31.42
C ALA A 58 10.46 -11.44 31.76
N GLU A 59 11.28 -12.37 31.25
CA GLU A 59 11.11 -13.84 31.39
C GLU A 59 9.67 -14.34 31.10
N HIS A 60 8.95 -13.66 30.20
CA HIS A 60 7.57 -14.01 29.91
C HIS A 60 7.49 -15.36 29.17
N PRO A 61 6.59 -16.29 29.56
CA PRO A 61 6.52 -17.63 28.96
C PRO A 61 6.23 -17.60 27.45
N GLU A 62 5.68 -16.50 26.95
CA GLU A 62 5.34 -16.31 25.53
C GLU A 62 6.17 -15.21 24.85
N GLN A 63 7.31 -14.83 25.45
CA GLN A 63 8.14 -13.71 24.98
C GLN A 63 8.49 -13.80 23.49
N GLU A 64 8.82 -15.00 23.00
CA GLU A 64 9.23 -15.20 21.61
C GLU A 64 8.06 -14.97 20.65
N ARG A 65 6.86 -15.46 21.01
CA ARG A 65 5.65 -15.26 20.20
C ARG A 65 5.28 -13.79 20.13
N LEU A 66 5.31 -13.09 21.26
CA LEU A 66 4.95 -11.68 21.35
C LEU A 66 5.96 -10.77 20.64
N ARG A 67 7.27 -11.06 20.77
CA ARG A 67 8.31 -10.36 19.99
C ARG A 67 8.10 -10.50 18.49
N GLY A 68 7.81 -11.73 18.04
CA GLY A 68 7.48 -11.98 16.64
C GLY A 68 6.19 -11.30 16.17
N MET A 69 5.22 -11.03 17.07
CA MET A 69 4.07 -10.18 16.73
C MET A 69 4.47 -8.72 16.52
N GLY A 70 5.35 -8.19 17.38
CA GLY A 70 5.94 -6.86 17.22
C GLY A 70 6.67 -6.71 15.88
N ASP A 71 7.54 -7.67 15.54
CA ASP A 71 8.30 -7.64 14.28
C ASP A 71 7.37 -7.64 13.05
N ARG A 72 6.31 -8.45 13.07
CA ARG A 72 5.28 -8.46 12.01
C ARG A 72 4.52 -7.13 11.92
N LEU A 73 4.20 -6.52 13.06
CA LEU A 73 3.54 -5.21 13.09
C LEU A 73 4.42 -4.12 12.44
N ALA A 74 5.71 -4.07 12.78
CA ALA A 74 6.66 -3.14 12.16
C ALA A 74 6.73 -3.33 10.65
N ALA A 75 6.84 -4.59 10.18
CA ALA A 75 6.89 -4.91 8.76
C ALA A 75 5.61 -4.50 8.00
N VAL A 76 4.43 -4.70 8.60
CA VAL A 76 3.15 -4.29 8.01
C VAL A 76 3.05 -2.77 7.90
N MET A 77 3.46 -2.04 8.93
CA MET A 77 3.44 -0.57 8.91
C MET A 77 4.40 0.00 7.87
N GLU A 78 5.59 -0.58 7.72
CA GLU A 78 6.54 -0.22 6.66
C GLU A 78 5.96 -0.50 5.27
N ALA A 79 5.36 -1.69 5.07
CA ALA A 79 4.73 -2.03 3.80
C ALA A 79 3.58 -1.06 3.45
N LEU A 80 2.76 -0.70 4.44
CA LEU A 80 1.65 0.23 4.27
C LEU A 80 2.14 1.65 3.93
N ASP A 81 3.24 2.11 4.55
CA ASP A 81 3.85 3.41 4.25
C ASP A 81 4.46 3.46 2.84
N ARG A 82 5.10 2.36 2.40
CA ARG A 82 5.59 2.23 1.01
C ARG A 82 4.47 2.22 -0.02
N TRP A 83 3.40 1.47 0.26
CA TRP A 83 2.18 1.47 -0.57
C TRP A 83 1.59 2.87 -0.67
N ALA A 84 1.39 3.55 0.47
CA ALA A 84 0.82 4.89 0.53
C ALA A 84 1.69 5.92 -0.22
N SER A 85 3.01 5.74 -0.18
CA SER A 85 3.99 6.56 -0.90
C SER A 85 4.05 6.27 -2.41
N GLY A 86 3.36 5.23 -2.90
CA GLY A 86 3.44 4.78 -4.30
C GLY A 86 4.79 4.16 -4.66
N GLN A 87 5.54 3.65 -3.67
CA GLN A 87 6.84 3.00 -3.87
C GLN A 87 6.73 1.48 -4.06
N GLU A 88 5.50 0.94 -4.14
CA GLU A 88 5.28 -0.46 -4.42
C GLU A 88 5.74 -0.74 -5.85
N LYS A 89 6.83 -1.49 -5.99
CA LYS A 89 7.33 -1.90 -7.31
C LYS A 89 6.24 -2.76 -7.94
N THR A 90 5.70 -2.31 -9.07
CA THR A 90 4.92 -3.20 -9.94
C THR A 90 5.80 -4.43 -10.20
N PRO A 91 5.33 -5.66 -9.93
CA PRO A 91 6.06 -6.83 -10.38
C PRO A 91 6.21 -6.67 -11.89
N GLU A 92 7.45 -6.57 -12.37
CA GLU A 92 7.71 -6.67 -13.79
C GLU A 92 7.18 -8.03 -14.20
N GLY A 93 6.02 -8.04 -14.87
CA GLY A 93 5.43 -9.27 -15.36
C GLY A 93 6.46 -9.98 -16.21
N ASP A 94 6.70 -11.24 -15.89
CA ASP A 94 7.44 -12.19 -16.72
C ASP A 94 7.01 -11.99 -18.17
N LYS A 95 7.91 -11.43 -18.97
CA LYS A 95 7.81 -11.47 -20.43
C LYS A 95 8.19 -12.89 -20.82
N GLN A 96 7.18 -13.75 -20.98
CA GLN A 96 7.28 -15.03 -21.67
C GLN A 96 6.47 -14.97 -22.95
#